data_AF-A0A9P5X0N1-F1
#
_entry.id   AF-A0A9P5X0N1-F1
#
_cell.length_a   1.000
_cell.length_b   1.000
_cell.length_c   1.000
_cell.angle_alpha   90.00
_cell.angle_beta   90.00
_cell.angle_gamma   90.00
#
_symmetry.space_group_name_H-M   'P 1'
#
loop_
_entity.id
_entity.type
_entity.pdbx_description
1 polymer ?
#
loop_
_entity_poly.entity_id
_entity_poly.type
_entity_poly.pdbx_seq_one_letter_code
_entity_poly.pdbx_strand_id
1 'polypeptide(L)' 'LQTNNLHHPIVICNIDSTLNKGKTITAKTEVTLNINRKDMNVSCYVTEIGEQTMILGLPFLKDHNPDIDWSQSTFQWR' A
#
# COMPACT_ATOMS: atom_id res chain seq x y z
N LEU A 1 -13.65 7.90 -0.81
CA LEU A 1 -13.10 7.09 0.31
C LEU A 1 -13.09 7.95 1.55
N GLN A 2 -13.57 7.46 2.68
CA GLN A 2 -13.47 8.17 3.95
C GLN A 2 -12.03 8.05 4.45
N THR A 3 -11.39 9.18 4.77
CA THR A 3 -10.03 9.19 5.30
C THR A 3 -10.04 9.62 6.75
N ASN A 4 -9.08 9.09 7.51
CA ASN A 4 -8.84 9.45 8.90
C ASN A 4 -7.42 10.00 9.03
N ASN A 5 -7.27 11.11 9.75
CA ASN A 5 -5.97 11.72 9.98
C ASN A 5 -5.09 10.83 10.87
N LEU A 6 -3.79 10.82 10.58
CA LEU A 6 -2.79 10.21 11.43
C LEU A 6 -2.45 11.15 12.60
N HIS A 7 -2.31 10.59 13.80
CA HIS A 7 -1.81 11.36 14.95
C HIS A 7 -0.37 11.85 14.75
N HIS A 8 0.46 11.04 14.07
CA HIS A 8 1.84 11.37 13.75
C HIS A 8 2.03 11.23 12.24
N PRO A 9 2.26 12.34 11.52
CA PRO A 9 2.57 12.30 10.09
C PRO A 9 3.84 11.50 9.81
N ILE A 10 3.86 10.78 8.68
CA ILE A 10 4.99 9.92 8.28
C ILE A 10 5.73 10.60 7.12
N VAL A 11 7.00 10.92 7.32
CA VAL A 11 7.86 11.45 6.25
C VAL A 11 8.30 10.29 5.36
N ILE A 12 8.10 10.44 4.05
CA ILE A 12 8.45 9.43 3.06
C ILE A 12 9.53 9.96 2.11
N CYS A 13 10.60 9.18 1.99
CA CYS A 13 11.63 9.38 0.99
C CYS A 13 11.43 8.36 -0.14
N ASN A 14 11.64 8.80 -1.37
CA ASN A 14 11.79 7.94 -2.52
C ASN A 14 13.10 7.13 -2.40
N ILE A 15 13.24 6.09 -3.22
CA ILE A 15 14.43 5.22 -3.23
C ILE A 15 15.71 6.01 -3.57
N ASP A 16 15.60 7.04 -4.41
CA ASP A 16 16.70 7.96 -4.74
C ASP A 16 17.01 8.98 -3.63
N SER A 17 16.45 8.79 -2.42
CA SER A 17 16.57 9.67 -1.25
C SER A 17 15.97 11.07 -1.42
N THR A 18 15.27 11.34 -2.52
CA THR A 18 14.47 12.56 -2.65
C THR A 18 13.22 12.46 -1.79
N LEU A 19 12.71 13.59 -1.32
CA LEU A 19 11.39 13.62 -0.68
C LEU A 19 10.33 13.36 -1.74
N ASN A 20 9.36 12.50 -1.41
CA ASN A 20 8.17 12.38 -2.25
C ASN A 20 7.48 13.77 -2.36
N LYS A 21 6.93 14.12 -3.53
CA LYS A 21 6.32 15.44 -3.78
C LYS A 21 5.25 15.83 -2.74
N GLY A 22 4.56 14.85 -2.15
CA GLY A 22 3.58 15.04 -1.08
C GLY A 22 4.17 15.37 0.30
N LYS A 23 5.50 15.30 0.47
CA LYS A 23 6.31 15.55 1.67
C LYS A 23 6.05 14.61 2.86
N THR A 24 4.78 14.39 3.21
CA THR A 24 4.39 13.68 4.43
C THR A 24 3.02 13.01 4.26
N ILE A 25 2.91 11.73 4.64
CA ILE A 25 1.63 11.05 4.76
C ILE A 25 0.94 11.55 6.02
N THR A 26 -0.25 12.11 5.89
CA THR A 26 -1.04 12.66 7.01
C THR A 26 -2.34 11.90 7.25
N ALA A 27 -2.72 11.00 6.34
CA ALA A 27 -4.00 10.31 6.40
C ALA A 27 -3.86 8.83 6.05
N LYS A 28 -4.83 8.05 6.55
CA LYS A 28 -5.05 6.66 6.18
C LYS A 28 -6.53 6.41 5.88
N THR A 29 -6.81 5.34 5.16
CA THR A 29 -8.17 4.87 4.85
C THR A 29 -8.23 3.37 5.02
N GLU A 30 -9.37 2.85 5.45
CA GLU A 30 -9.64 1.42 5.36
C GLU A 30 -10.23 1.12 3.98
N VAL A 31 -9.75 0.07 3.33
CA VAL A 31 -10.22 -0.37 2.01
C VAL A 31 -10.46 -1.87 2.03
N THR A 32 -11.60 -2.30 1.49
CA THR A 32 -11.83 -3.72 1.20
C THR A 32 -11.28 -4.04 -0.18
N LEU A 33 -10.29 -4.92 -0.25
CA LEU A 33 -9.68 -5.41 -1.48
C LEU A 33 -10.22 -6.80 -1.79
N ASN A 34 -10.63 -7.01 -3.04
CA ASN A 34 -10.83 -8.34 -3.59
C ASN A 34 -9.60 -8.70 -4.44
N ILE A 35 -8.81 -9.65 -3.97
CA ILE A 35 -7.64 -10.15 -4.70
C ILE A 35 -7.80 -11.65 -4.83
N ASN A 36 -7.78 -12.18 -6.06
CA ASN A 36 -7.98 -13.60 -6.35
C ASN A 36 -9.15 -14.24 -5.56
N ARG A 37 -10.32 -13.58 -5.57
CA ARG A 37 -11.56 -14.06 -4.91
C ARG A 37 -11.52 -14.11 -3.38
N LYS A 38 -10.53 -13.47 -2.76
CA LYS A 38 -10.47 -13.28 -1.30
C LYS A 38 -10.65 -11.81 -0.98
N ASP A 39 -11.62 -11.52 -0.11
CA ASP A 39 -11.84 -10.18 0.42
C ASP A 39 -10.95 -9.94 1.64
N MET A 40 -10.36 -8.75 1.71
CA MET A 40 -9.46 -8.33 2.78
C MET A 40 -9.70 -6.87 3.13
N ASN A 41 -9.81 -6.56 4.42
CA ASN A 41 -9.80 -5.18 4.89
C ASN A 41 -8.36 -4.77 5.18
N VAL A 42 -7.89 -3.73 4.50
CA VAL A 42 -6.52 -3.24 4.60
C VAL A 42 -6.53 -1.75 4.93
N SER A 43 -5.73 -1.39 5.94
CA SER A 43 -5.46 0.00 6.29
C SER A 43 -4.37 0.55 5.37
N CYS A 44 -4.72 1.47 4.49
CA CYS A 44 -3.84 2.06 3.49
C CYS A 44 -3.51 3.51 3.85
N TYR A 45 -2.25 3.88 3.68
CA TYR A 45 -1.84 5.28 3.74
C TYR A 45 -2.22 6.03 2.46
N VAL A 46 -2.63 7.29 2.59
CA VAL A 46 -3.05 8.13 1.47
C VAL A 46 -1.94 9.11 1.13
N THR A 47 -1.42 9.03 -0.10
CA THR A 47 -0.41 9.94 -0.64
C THR A 47 -0.45 9.95 -2.16
N GLU A 48 0.17 10.96 -2.77
CA GLU A 48 0.41 10.99 -4.21
C GLU A 48 1.47 9.95 -4.59
N ILE A 49 1.08 8.97 -5.40
CA ILE A 49 1.92 7.86 -5.84
C ILE A 49 2.08 7.80 -7.37
N GLY A 50 1.86 8.92 -8.07
CA GLY A 50 2.01 9.01 -9.52
C GLY A 50 0.83 8.38 -10.27
N GLU A 51 1.13 7.55 -11.28
CA GLU A 51 0.13 6.92 -12.15
C GLU A 51 -0.54 5.68 -11.51
N GLN A 52 0.04 5.16 -10.44
CA GLN A 52 -0.48 3.98 -9.75
C GLN A 52 -1.69 4.36 -8.88
N THR A 53 -2.68 3.47 -8.79
CA THR A 53 -3.84 3.65 -7.90
C THR A 53 -3.55 3.19 -6.47
N MET A 54 -2.73 2.16 -6.32
CA MET A 54 -2.42 1.54 -5.03
C MET A 54 -1.09 0.80 -5.10
N ILE A 55 -0.33 0.82 -4.00
CA ILE A 55 0.89 0.03 -3.83
C ILE A 55 0.73 -0.84 -2.59
N LEU A 56 0.76 -2.16 -2.77
CA LEU A 56 0.80 -3.13 -1.67
C LEU A 56 2.26 -3.44 -1.36
N GLY A 57 2.79 -2.78 -0.32
CA GLY A 57 4.18 -2.89 0.07
C GLY A 57 4.49 -4.16 0.86
N LEU A 58 5.74 -4.23 1.34
CA LEU A 58 6.26 -5.34 2.15
C LEU A 58 5.42 -5.67 3.40
N PRO A 59 4.83 -4.72 4.15
CA PRO A 59 3.99 -5.08 5.30
C PRO A 59 2.83 -5.99 4.91
N PHE A 60 2.11 -5.64 3.82
CA PHE A 60 1.02 -6.47 3.31
C PHE A 60 1.51 -7.87 2.91
N LEU A 61 2.64 -7.94 2.21
CA LEU A 61 3.22 -9.21 1.76
C LEU A 61 3.69 -10.09 2.92
N LYS A 62 4.26 -9.50 3.98
CA LYS A 62 4.69 -10.24 5.17
C LYS A 62 3.51 -10.77 5.97
N ASP A 63 2.44 -9.98 6.11
CA ASP A 63 1.26 -10.36 6.87
C ASP A 63 0.48 -11.51 6.21
N HIS A 64 0.35 -11.48 4.88
CA HIS A 64 -0.45 -12.46 4.15
C HIS A 64 0.37 -13.59 3.53
N ASN A 65 1.68 -13.39 3.36
CA ASN A 65 2.64 -14.36 2.88
C ASN A 65 2.18 -15.16 1.63
N PRO A 66 1.70 -14.48 0.56
CA PRO A 66 1.21 -15.13 -0.65
C PRO A 66 2.35 -15.77 -1.45
N ASP A 67 2.00 -16.68 -2.35
CA ASP A 67 2.93 -17.17 -3.35
C ASP A 67 3.00 -16.18 -4.52
N ILE A 68 4.20 -15.69 -4.81
CA ILE A 68 4.47 -14.79 -5.92
C ILE A 68 5.49 -15.45 -6.84
N ASP A 69 5.07 -15.76 -8.06
CA ASP A 69 6.00 -16.13 -9.12
C ASP A 69 6.41 -14.87 -9.87
N TRP A 70 7.59 -14.37 -9.53
CA TRP A 70 8.17 -13.18 -10.17
C TRP A 70 8.54 -13.40 -11.64
N SER A 71 8.83 -14.65 -12.04
CA SER A 71 9.18 -14.96 -13.42
C SER A 71 7.93 -14.92 -14.32
N GLN A 72 6.79 -15.34 -13.79
CA GLN A 72 5.51 -15.36 -14.51
C GLN A 72 4.62 -14.15 -14.19
N SER A 73 5.04 -13.28 -13.27
CA SER A 73 4.23 -12.18 -12.74
C SER A 73 2.88 -12.63 -12.19
N THR A 74 2.85 -13.76 -11.48
CA THR A 74 1.62 -14.29 -10.87
C THR A 74 1.60 -14.12 -9.36
N PHE A 75 0.38 -14.00 -8.83
CA PHE A 75 0.08 -13.91 -7.41
C PHE A 75 -0.93 -14.99 -7.08
N GLN A 76 -0.73 -15.74 -5.99
CA GLN A 76 -1.68 -16.73 -5.48
C GLN A 76 -1.73 -16.70 -3.96
N TRP A 77 -2.92 -16.99 -3.41
CA TRP A 77 -3.04 -17.23 -1.98
C TRP A 77 -2.53 -18.63 -1.63
N ARG A 78 -1.88 -18.73 -0.47
CA ARG A 78 -1.65 -19.99 0.21
C ARG A 78 -2.91 -20.48 0.91
#